data_AF-A0A938MC33-F1
#
_entry.id   AF-A0A938MC33-F1
#
_cell.length_a   1.000
_cell.length_b   1.000
_cell.length_c   1.000
_cell.angle_alpha   90.00
_cell.angle_beta   90.00
_cell.angle_gamma   90.00
#
_symmetry.space_group_name_H-M   'P 1'
#
loop_
_entity.id
_entity.type
_entity.pdbx_description
1 polymer ?
#
loop_
_entity_poly.entity_id
_entity_poly.type
_entity_poly.pdbx_seq_one_letter_code
_entity_poly.pdbx_strand_id
1 'polypeptide(L)'
;MSLLFIMILAVISALACLPAHAKTALEFLQEGAKPRFREGHTLPPLTRWGWVMPFEVQVELAERWGYCLEFGGYATPELVKKLDDPNSLQAKVCALTAANPKRYPLSVLTVHYFKEVPDAACTRDAQGNLPDGKRIWSPEAPDDIFREAAAAWAEPVKKIRERVPIAIVLSGGEYALSVYGHHGKYWSQDPKVLAAKGERDWYGYISESKARQERFISEAMRAAVPDRQLYLYYYTEACPHRDRYGGWWTWAWDYKWMRPISDIPNTSIYFAHFNSGWTGNNDMLTQALNSVTQHLQFGDALSYNWLNAGWTREKLGDAAFGDLTRYTGYLKCFYTAGMIGGVAGYFAFPKGGFGGDQGEQAPHWLGQMMALGHVHALFSHL
;
A
#
# COMPACT_ATOMS: atom_id res chain seq x y z
N MET A 1 -60.67 11.53 -45.90
CA MET A 1 -59.77 10.44 -45.44
C MET A 1 -58.38 10.76 -45.95
N SER A 2 -57.35 10.62 -45.10
CA SER A 2 -55.93 10.88 -45.38
C SER A 2 -55.48 12.35 -45.35
N LEU A 3 -55.14 12.81 -44.14
CA LEU A 3 -54.09 13.82 -43.88
C LEU A 3 -53.82 14.06 -42.38
N LEU A 4 -54.62 13.47 -41.48
CA LEU A 4 -54.51 13.69 -40.03
C LEU A 4 -53.80 12.58 -39.22
N PHE A 5 -53.15 11.62 -39.87
CA PHE A 5 -52.54 10.45 -39.18
C PHE A 5 -51.00 10.39 -39.21
N ILE A 6 -50.32 11.39 -39.82
CA ILE A 6 -48.86 11.40 -39.96
C ILE A 6 -48.17 12.36 -38.98
N MET A 7 -48.92 13.16 -38.21
CA MET A 7 -48.35 14.13 -37.25
C MET A 7 -48.32 13.69 -35.78
N ILE A 8 -48.64 12.42 -35.46
CA ILE A 8 -48.58 11.91 -34.07
C ILE A 8 -47.49 10.85 -33.87
N LEU A 9 -46.83 10.36 -34.94
CA LEU A 9 -45.72 9.40 -34.84
C LEU A 9 -44.31 10.00 -34.99
N ALA A 10 -44.20 11.33 -35.11
CA ALA A 10 -42.91 12.02 -35.28
C ALA A 10 -42.47 12.84 -34.05
N VAL A 11 -43.06 12.60 -32.87
CA VAL A 11 -42.69 13.29 -31.61
C VAL A 11 -42.11 12.32 -30.56
N ILE A 12 -41.98 11.02 -30.86
CA ILE A 12 -41.41 10.03 -29.91
C ILE A 12 -39.97 9.58 -30.27
N SER A 13 -39.41 9.99 -31.42
CA SER A 13 -38.07 9.52 -31.84
C SER A 13 -36.95 10.55 -31.72
N ALA A 14 -37.15 11.61 -30.93
CA ALA A 14 -36.11 12.57 -30.59
C ALA A 14 -35.90 12.64 -29.07
N LEU A 15 -35.85 11.48 -28.40
CA LEU A 15 -34.92 11.35 -27.29
C LEU A 15 -33.53 11.44 -27.92
N ALA A 16 -33.04 12.67 -28.03
CA ALA A 16 -31.63 12.91 -28.19
C ALA A 16 -30.94 12.04 -27.13
N CYS A 17 -30.21 11.01 -27.56
CA CYS A 17 -29.07 10.53 -26.80
C CYS A 17 -28.14 11.74 -26.69
N LEU A 18 -28.38 12.59 -25.70
CA LEU A 18 -27.34 13.44 -25.16
C LEU A 18 -26.17 12.49 -24.89
N PRO A 19 -24.95 12.80 -25.37
CA PRO A 19 -23.80 11.98 -25.03
C PRO A 19 -23.81 11.84 -23.51
N ALA A 20 -23.84 10.59 -23.04
CA ALA A 20 -23.85 10.33 -21.61
C ALA A 20 -22.70 11.11 -20.99
N HIS A 21 -23.02 11.99 -20.05
CA HIS A 21 -22.00 12.80 -19.40
C HIS A 21 -21.09 11.86 -18.65
N ALA A 22 -19.85 11.75 -19.12
CA ALA A 22 -18.88 10.86 -18.55
C ALA A 22 -18.44 11.44 -17.20
N LYS A 23 -18.47 10.60 -16.16
CA LYS A 23 -18.39 11.05 -14.77
C LYS A 23 -16.95 11.09 -14.28
N THR A 24 -16.68 12.03 -13.39
CA THR A 24 -15.45 12.10 -12.61
C THR A 24 -15.48 11.09 -11.46
N ALA A 25 -14.31 10.81 -10.89
CA ALA A 25 -14.21 9.98 -9.70
C ALA A 25 -14.99 10.55 -8.50
N LEU A 26 -15.04 11.88 -8.37
CA LEU A 26 -15.79 12.55 -7.32
C LEU A 26 -17.28 12.30 -7.46
N GLU A 27 -17.84 12.42 -8.66
CA GLU A 27 -19.27 12.16 -8.93
C GLU A 27 -19.62 10.70 -8.62
N PHE A 28 -18.79 9.74 -9.05
CA PHE A 28 -19.01 8.33 -8.71
C PHE A 28 -19.01 8.07 -7.20
N LEU A 29 -18.08 8.68 -6.46
CA LEU A 29 -18.08 8.58 -5.01
C LEU A 29 -19.33 9.21 -4.43
N GLN A 30 -19.69 10.43 -4.85
CA GLN A 30 -20.82 11.21 -4.34
C GLN A 30 -22.16 10.48 -4.52
N GLU A 31 -22.39 9.89 -5.68
CA GLU A 31 -23.59 9.12 -6.01
C GLU A 31 -23.59 7.69 -5.42
N GLY A 32 -22.41 7.12 -5.19
CA GLY A 32 -22.26 5.79 -4.61
C GLY A 32 -22.94 5.66 -3.26
N ALA A 33 -23.51 4.47 -2.99
CA ALA A 33 -24.09 4.18 -1.68
C ALA A 33 -23.00 4.32 -0.60
N LYS A 34 -23.23 5.14 0.42
CA LYS A 34 -22.20 5.39 1.43
C LYS A 34 -22.10 4.22 2.43
N PRO A 35 -20.89 3.81 2.83
CA PRO A 35 -20.74 2.91 3.95
C PRO A 35 -21.28 3.53 5.26
N ARG A 36 -21.82 2.69 6.15
CA ARG A 36 -22.39 3.11 7.44
C ARG A 36 -21.56 2.57 8.60
N PHE A 37 -20.70 3.43 9.13
CA PHE A 37 -19.87 3.11 10.29
C PHE A 37 -20.69 3.13 11.59
N ARG A 38 -20.38 2.23 12.52
CA ARG A 38 -20.94 2.24 13.89
C ARG A 38 -20.43 3.48 14.62
N GLU A 39 -21.31 4.24 15.24
CA GLU A 39 -20.89 5.37 16.06
C GLU A 39 -19.93 4.92 17.18
N GLY A 40 -18.80 5.62 17.31
CA GLY A 40 -17.80 5.31 18.34
C GLY A 40 -16.90 4.10 18.05
N HIS A 41 -16.91 3.54 16.84
CA HIS A 41 -15.96 2.47 16.46
C HIS A 41 -14.49 2.91 16.63
N THR A 42 -13.60 1.92 16.78
CA THR A 42 -12.16 2.13 17.00
C THR A 42 -11.28 1.61 15.86
N LEU A 43 -11.87 1.14 14.75
CA LEU A 43 -11.09 0.74 13.58
C LEU A 43 -10.19 1.89 13.09
N PRO A 44 -8.92 1.62 12.74
CA PRO A 44 -8.04 2.61 12.15
C PRO A 44 -8.56 3.02 10.77
N PRO A 45 -8.39 4.29 10.36
CA PRO A 45 -8.81 4.75 9.04
C PRO A 45 -8.06 4.00 7.93
N LEU A 46 -8.73 3.77 6.80
CA LEU A 46 -8.12 3.18 5.62
C LEU A 46 -7.10 4.14 5.00
N THR A 47 -6.11 3.59 4.31
CA THR A 47 -5.09 4.39 3.62
C THR A 47 -4.97 3.96 2.18
N ARG A 48 -4.18 4.69 1.42
CA ARG A 48 -3.95 4.43 0.01
C ARG A 48 -2.47 4.52 -0.31
N TRP A 49 -2.05 3.81 -1.34
CA TRP A 49 -0.72 3.92 -1.91
C TRP A 49 -0.78 3.91 -3.43
N GLY A 50 -0.14 4.92 -4.04
CA GLY A 50 -0.14 5.16 -5.48
C GLY A 50 0.05 6.63 -5.80
N TRP A 51 -0.29 7.04 -7.02
CA TRP A 51 -0.29 8.45 -7.42
C TRP A 51 -1.35 9.25 -6.69
N VAL A 52 -1.07 10.52 -6.44
CA VAL A 52 -1.87 11.44 -5.63
C VAL A 52 -3.29 11.65 -6.19
N MET A 53 -4.30 11.49 -5.33
CA MET A 53 -5.69 11.79 -5.67
C MET A 53 -5.96 13.31 -5.71
N PRO A 54 -6.90 13.78 -6.54
CA PRO A 54 -7.42 15.15 -6.45
C PRO A 54 -7.93 15.47 -5.05
N PHE A 55 -7.79 16.73 -4.64
CA PHE A 55 -8.11 17.17 -3.28
C PHE A 55 -9.56 16.83 -2.88
N GLU A 56 -10.53 17.16 -3.73
CA GLU A 56 -11.95 16.97 -3.48
C GLU A 56 -12.30 15.48 -3.34
N VAL A 57 -11.61 14.61 -4.08
CA VAL A 57 -11.77 13.16 -3.96
C VAL A 57 -11.23 12.66 -2.62
N GLN A 58 -10.08 13.17 -2.16
CA GLN A 58 -9.56 12.81 -0.84
C GLN A 58 -10.51 13.22 0.29
N VAL A 59 -11.08 14.42 0.19
CA VAL A 59 -12.06 14.90 1.17
C VAL A 59 -13.28 13.98 1.19
N GLU A 60 -13.85 13.65 0.03
CA GLU A 60 -15.01 12.74 -0.04
C GLU A 60 -14.67 11.35 0.54
N LEU A 61 -13.51 10.79 0.21
CA LEU A 61 -13.05 9.51 0.75
C LEU A 61 -12.91 9.54 2.28
N ALA A 62 -12.38 10.63 2.83
CA ALA A 62 -12.23 10.79 4.28
C ALA A 62 -13.58 10.98 4.99
N GLU A 63 -14.46 11.80 4.44
CA GLU A 63 -15.74 12.11 5.08
C GLU A 63 -16.74 10.97 5.03
N ARG A 64 -16.71 10.18 3.96
CA ARG A 64 -17.80 9.25 3.64
C ARG A 64 -17.38 7.81 3.46
N TRP A 65 -16.09 7.52 3.23
CA TRP A 65 -15.62 6.18 2.87
C TRP A 65 -14.64 5.57 3.88
N GLY A 66 -14.28 6.31 4.94
CA GLY A 66 -13.44 5.82 6.04
C GLY A 66 -11.94 5.87 5.77
N TYR A 67 -11.49 6.70 4.83
CA TYR A 67 -10.08 6.85 4.48
C TYR A 67 -9.39 8.01 5.23
N CYS A 68 -8.07 7.98 5.29
CA CYS A 68 -7.25 9.15 5.58
C CYS A 68 -7.23 10.13 4.39
N LEU A 69 -6.99 11.41 4.71
CA LEU A 69 -6.37 12.32 3.75
C LEU A 69 -4.94 11.88 3.45
N GLU A 70 -4.50 12.08 2.22
CA GLU A 70 -3.14 11.79 1.80
C GLU A 70 -2.35 13.11 1.80
N PHE A 71 -1.21 13.17 2.49
CA PHE A 71 -0.34 14.35 2.43
C PHE A 71 0.09 14.69 0.98
N GLY A 72 0.09 13.68 0.11
CA GLY A 72 0.48 13.76 -1.28
C GLY A 72 1.34 12.55 -1.63
N GLY A 73 2.41 12.79 -2.40
CA GLY A 73 3.41 11.76 -2.67
C GLY A 73 4.31 11.48 -1.47
N TYR A 74 5.48 10.91 -1.74
CA TYR A 74 6.54 10.72 -0.74
C TYR A 74 6.86 12.02 0.01
N ALA A 75 6.98 11.97 1.33
CA ALA A 75 7.32 13.12 2.16
C ALA A 75 8.77 13.56 1.92
N THR A 76 8.96 14.48 0.98
CA THR A 76 10.26 15.04 0.63
C THR A 76 10.42 16.45 1.23
N PRO A 77 11.65 16.97 1.38
CA PRO A 77 11.86 18.37 1.74
C PRO A 77 11.14 19.36 0.82
N GLU A 78 11.01 19.04 -0.48
CA GLU A 78 10.31 19.87 -1.46
C GLU A 78 8.80 19.88 -1.25
N LEU A 79 8.18 18.73 -0.90
CA LEU A 79 6.76 18.71 -0.55
C LEU A 79 6.50 19.41 0.79
N VAL A 80 7.41 19.33 1.76
CA VAL A 80 7.29 20.07 3.01
C VAL A 80 7.23 21.58 2.76
N LYS A 81 8.05 22.12 1.85
CA LYS A 81 7.99 23.54 1.46
C LYS A 81 6.63 23.97 0.89
N LYS A 82 5.83 23.04 0.35
CA LYS A 82 4.49 23.34 -0.14
C LYS A 82 3.51 23.69 0.99
N LEU A 83 3.80 23.33 2.23
CA LEU A 83 2.99 23.72 3.39
C LEU A 83 2.87 25.24 3.57
N ASP A 84 3.85 26.00 3.08
CA ASP A 84 3.87 27.45 3.17
C ASP A 84 3.05 28.14 2.05
N ASP A 85 2.58 27.36 1.06
CA ASP A 85 1.66 27.82 0.02
C ASP A 85 0.23 27.35 0.34
N PRO A 86 -0.69 28.23 0.77
CA PRO A 86 -2.05 27.86 1.16
C PRO A 86 -2.88 27.30 0.00
N ASN A 87 -2.46 27.51 -1.26
CA ASN A 87 -3.14 26.95 -2.43
C ASN A 87 -2.68 25.54 -2.78
N SER A 88 -1.56 25.07 -2.20
CA SER A 88 -1.06 23.72 -2.42
C SER A 88 -1.99 22.66 -1.85
N LEU A 89 -1.93 21.45 -2.42
CA LEU A 89 -2.62 20.30 -1.86
C LEU A 89 -2.21 20.06 -0.40
N GLN A 90 -0.90 20.09 -0.12
CA GLN A 90 -0.31 19.80 1.18
C GLN A 90 -0.87 20.72 2.27
N ALA A 91 -0.92 22.04 2.00
CA ALA A 91 -1.45 23.00 2.95
C ALA A 91 -2.95 22.80 3.18
N LYS A 92 -3.73 22.51 2.13
CA LYS A 92 -5.17 22.27 2.24
C LYS A 92 -5.51 21.03 3.07
N VAL A 93 -4.85 19.89 2.83
CA VAL A 93 -5.09 18.67 3.60
C VAL A 93 -4.64 18.82 5.06
N CYS A 94 -3.54 19.53 5.30
CA CYS A 94 -3.10 19.85 6.66
C CYS A 94 -4.08 20.80 7.35
N ALA A 95 -4.61 21.82 6.67
CA ALA A 95 -5.61 22.71 7.25
C ALA A 95 -6.87 21.97 7.70
N LEU A 96 -7.37 21.02 6.90
CA LEU A 96 -8.49 20.15 7.29
C LEU A 96 -8.15 19.28 8.50
N THR A 97 -6.97 18.65 8.48
CA THR A 97 -6.49 17.82 9.60
C THR A 97 -6.36 18.63 10.89
N ALA A 98 -5.80 19.84 10.82
CA ALA A 98 -5.67 20.73 11.97
C ALA A 98 -7.04 21.13 12.55
N ALA A 99 -8.01 21.39 11.68
CA ALA A 99 -9.36 21.79 12.07
C ALA A 99 -10.15 20.64 12.74
N ASN A 100 -10.01 19.41 12.24
CA ASN A 100 -10.66 18.24 12.82
C ASN A 100 -9.91 16.93 12.49
N PRO A 101 -8.92 16.53 13.29
CA PRO A 101 -8.07 15.37 12.97
C PRO A 101 -8.80 14.03 13.10
N LYS A 102 -9.96 14.00 13.79
CA LYS A 102 -10.81 12.81 13.87
C LYS A 102 -11.61 12.61 12.59
N ARG A 103 -12.13 13.69 12.00
CA ARG A 103 -12.86 13.67 10.72
C ARG A 103 -11.92 13.55 9.52
N TYR A 104 -10.74 14.17 9.62
CA TYR A 104 -9.75 14.22 8.55
C TYR A 104 -8.40 13.67 9.05
N PRO A 105 -8.31 12.35 9.35
CA PRO A 105 -7.03 11.77 9.74
C PRO A 105 -6.04 11.84 8.58
N LEU A 106 -4.79 12.20 8.87
CA LEU A 106 -3.75 12.33 7.85
C LEU A 106 -2.88 11.06 7.76
N SER A 107 -2.67 10.57 6.55
CA SER A 107 -1.68 9.56 6.23
C SER A 107 -0.48 10.19 5.51
N VAL A 108 0.73 9.82 5.92
CA VAL A 108 1.99 10.28 5.33
C VAL A 108 2.78 9.09 4.79
N LEU A 109 3.15 9.15 3.51
CA LEU A 109 4.07 8.20 2.88
C LEU A 109 5.51 8.67 3.09
N THR A 110 6.33 7.89 3.79
CA THR A 110 7.75 8.21 4.01
C THR A 110 8.53 8.06 2.73
N VAL A 111 9.54 8.90 2.54
CA VAL A 111 10.43 8.79 1.39
C VAL A 111 11.47 7.68 1.56
N HIS A 112 11.91 7.10 0.44
CA HIS A 112 13.00 6.12 0.40
C HIS A 112 14.07 6.54 -0.59
N TYR A 113 15.08 7.27 -0.11
CA TYR A 113 16.16 7.79 -0.93
C TYR A 113 17.43 6.96 -0.84
N PHE A 114 17.42 5.80 -1.47
CA PHE A 114 18.66 5.16 -1.90
C PHE A 114 18.76 5.32 -3.42
N LYS A 115 19.36 6.43 -3.88
CA LYS A 115 19.56 6.69 -5.32
C LYS A 115 20.42 5.61 -5.98
N GLU A 116 21.39 5.11 -5.23
CA GLU A 116 22.29 4.02 -5.60
C GLU A 116 22.74 3.29 -4.33
N VAL A 117 23.24 2.06 -4.48
CA VAL A 117 23.84 1.30 -3.38
C VAL A 117 25.21 1.91 -3.07
N PRO A 118 25.46 2.49 -1.89
CA PRO A 118 26.78 3.03 -1.57
C PRO A 118 27.88 1.99 -1.73
N ASP A 119 29.09 2.41 -2.10
CA ASP A 119 30.21 1.49 -2.34
C ASP A 119 30.53 0.61 -1.11
N ALA A 120 30.48 1.21 0.09
CA ALA A 120 30.65 0.53 1.37
C ALA A 120 29.53 -0.47 1.73
N ALA A 121 28.38 -0.40 1.05
CA ALA A 121 27.26 -1.33 1.22
C ALA A 121 27.17 -2.38 0.10
N CYS A 122 28.07 -2.35 -0.88
CA CYS A 122 28.07 -3.30 -1.98
C CYS A 122 28.59 -4.67 -1.53
N THR A 123 27.94 -5.72 -2.02
CA THR A 123 28.46 -7.10 -2.01
C THR A 123 29.74 -7.16 -2.84
N ARG A 124 30.77 -7.82 -2.33
CA ARG A 124 32.06 -8.00 -3.02
C ARG A 124 32.37 -9.46 -3.22
N ASP A 125 32.92 -9.86 -4.36
CA ASP A 125 33.43 -11.22 -4.51
C ASP A 125 34.72 -11.44 -3.70
N ALA A 126 35.27 -12.65 -3.76
CA ALA A 126 36.51 -13.01 -3.06
C ALA A 126 37.74 -12.21 -3.51
N GLN A 127 37.70 -11.58 -4.68
CA GLN A 127 38.75 -10.71 -5.21
C GLN A 127 38.51 -9.24 -4.87
N GLY A 128 37.42 -8.91 -4.16
CA GLY A 128 37.04 -7.54 -3.80
C GLY A 128 36.30 -6.79 -4.92
N ASN A 129 35.92 -7.45 -6.01
CA ASN A 129 35.20 -6.82 -7.12
C ASN A 129 33.68 -6.88 -6.93
N LEU A 130 32.95 -6.09 -7.72
CA LEU A 130 31.49 -6.21 -7.79
C LEU A 130 31.13 -7.49 -8.56
N PRO A 131 30.30 -8.38 -8.00
CA PRO A 131 29.92 -9.59 -8.69
C PRO A 131 29.05 -9.26 -9.92
N ASP A 132 29.39 -9.83 -11.07
CA ASP A 132 28.86 -9.46 -12.40
C ASP A 132 28.92 -7.95 -12.71
N GLY A 133 29.82 -7.19 -12.06
CA GLY A 133 29.87 -5.72 -12.18
C GLY A 133 28.66 -4.99 -11.57
N LYS A 134 27.85 -5.65 -10.73
CA LYS A 134 26.60 -5.10 -10.18
C LYS A 134 26.78 -4.59 -8.76
N ARG A 135 26.19 -3.42 -8.47
CA ARG A 135 26.08 -2.88 -7.10
C ARG A 135 24.87 -3.51 -6.41
N ILE A 136 25.12 -4.57 -5.64
CA ILE A 136 24.10 -5.32 -4.90
C ILE A 136 24.25 -5.02 -3.41
N TRP A 137 23.15 -4.69 -2.72
CA TRP A 137 23.15 -4.50 -1.27
C TRP A 137 23.66 -5.75 -0.56
N SER A 138 24.70 -5.57 0.23
CA SER A 138 25.22 -6.60 1.12
C SER A 138 24.31 -6.74 2.35
N PRO A 139 24.00 -7.98 2.81
CA PRO A 139 23.40 -8.21 4.12
C PRO A 139 24.25 -7.62 5.25
N GLU A 140 25.56 -7.47 5.02
CA GLU A 140 26.56 -6.91 5.93
C GLU A 140 26.86 -5.42 5.65
N ALA A 141 25.94 -4.71 4.99
CA ALA A 141 26.04 -3.27 4.82
C ALA A 141 26.16 -2.57 6.20
N PRO A 142 27.03 -1.54 6.33
CA PRO A 142 27.24 -0.81 7.57
C PRO A 142 25.96 -0.14 8.11
N ASP A 143 25.78 -0.16 9.44
CA ASP A 143 24.63 0.45 10.11
C ASP A 143 24.53 1.96 9.88
N ASP A 144 25.66 2.66 9.78
CA ASP A 144 25.70 4.13 9.65
C ASP A 144 24.94 4.61 8.41
N ILE A 145 24.94 3.84 7.32
CA ILE A 145 24.18 4.16 6.10
C ILE A 145 22.68 4.19 6.39
N PHE A 146 22.18 3.24 7.17
CA PHE A 146 20.77 3.15 7.53
C PHE A 146 20.41 4.17 8.61
N ARG A 147 21.33 4.49 9.53
CA ARG A 147 21.12 5.55 10.53
C ARG A 147 21.02 6.93 9.88
N GLU A 148 21.90 7.23 8.93
CA GLU A 148 21.86 8.47 8.15
C GLU A 148 20.59 8.56 7.31
N ALA A 149 20.22 7.48 6.61
CA ALA A 149 18.98 7.41 5.85
C ALA A 149 17.76 7.62 6.75
N ALA A 150 17.70 6.93 7.90
CA ALA A 150 16.61 7.05 8.86
C ALA A 150 16.43 8.50 9.36
N ALA A 151 17.52 9.18 9.72
CA ALA A 151 17.49 10.58 10.13
C ALA A 151 16.97 11.49 8.99
N ALA A 152 17.51 11.32 7.78
CA ALA A 152 17.14 12.12 6.62
C ALA A 152 15.67 11.92 6.21
N TRP A 153 15.16 10.69 6.28
CA TRP A 153 13.80 10.36 5.88
C TRP A 153 12.76 10.77 6.93
N ALA A 154 13.12 10.69 8.22
CA ALA A 154 12.24 11.10 9.31
C ALA A 154 12.08 12.62 9.39
N GLU A 155 13.07 13.40 8.94
CA GLU A 155 13.08 14.86 9.05
C GLU A 155 11.89 15.54 8.33
N PRO A 156 11.55 15.22 7.07
CA PRO A 156 10.33 15.73 6.44
C PRO A 156 9.06 15.39 7.22
N VAL A 157 8.97 14.18 7.76
CA VAL A 157 7.81 13.71 8.52
C VAL A 157 7.66 14.49 9.83
N LYS A 158 8.75 14.76 10.54
CA LYS A 158 8.75 15.63 11.74
C LYS A 158 8.20 17.02 11.44
N LYS A 159 8.65 17.64 10.34
CA LYS A 159 8.17 18.97 9.92
C LYS A 159 6.68 19.00 9.59
N ILE A 160 6.14 17.91 9.03
CA ILE A 160 4.70 17.76 8.83
C ILE A 160 4.00 17.63 10.20
N ARG A 161 4.53 16.79 11.09
CA ARG A 161 3.97 16.57 12.43
C ARG A 161 3.92 17.85 13.28
N GLU A 162 4.89 18.75 13.13
CA GLU A 162 4.89 20.06 13.78
C GLU A 162 3.69 20.94 13.40
N ARG A 163 3.10 20.71 12.21
CA ARG A 163 1.92 21.46 11.74
C ARG A 163 0.61 20.79 12.16
N VAL A 164 0.56 19.46 12.11
CA VAL A 164 -0.68 18.68 12.27
C VAL A 164 -0.41 17.29 12.86
N PRO A 165 -1.36 16.68 13.57
CA PRO A 165 -1.24 15.27 13.94
C PRO A 165 -1.24 14.38 12.69
N ILE A 166 -0.49 13.28 12.76
CA ILE A 166 -0.42 12.27 11.69
C ILE A 166 -1.02 10.98 12.26
N ALA A 167 -2.05 10.45 11.61
CA ALA A 167 -2.73 9.23 12.06
C ALA A 167 -1.95 7.98 11.67
N ILE A 168 -1.50 7.89 10.40
CA ILE A 168 -0.80 6.71 9.87
C ILE A 168 0.45 7.14 9.10
N VAL A 169 1.55 6.44 9.33
CA VAL A 169 2.78 6.58 8.56
C VAL A 169 3.01 5.30 7.75
N LEU A 170 3.06 5.43 6.42
CA LEU A 170 3.35 4.34 5.51
C LEU A 170 4.81 4.43 5.04
N SER A 171 5.56 3.35 5.18
CA SER A 171 6.86 3.17 4.53
C SER A 171 6.69 2.19 3.37
N GLY A 172 6.13 2.68 2.26
CA GLY A 172 5.78 1.86 1.10
C GLY A 172 6.92 1.64 0.11
N GLY A 173 7.08 0.43 -0.42
CA GLY A 173 8.10 0.07 -1.42
C GLY A 173 9.24 -0.79 -0.87
N GLU A 174 9.86 -1.58 -1.75
CA GLU A 174 11.02 -2.41 -1.43
C GLU A 174 12.31 -1.66 -1.74
N TYR A 175 13.22 -1.60 -0.77
CA TYR A 175 14.52 -0.95 -0.92
C TYR A 175 15.58 -1.67 -0.09
N ALA A 176 16.84 -1.28 -0.31
CA ALA A 176 18.01 -1.86 0.33
C ALA A 176 18.09 -3.38 0.14
N LEU A 177 18.30 -4.14 1.23
CA LEU A 177 18.37 -5.59 1.17
C LEU A 177 17.06 -6.19 0.66
N SER A 178 17.17 -7.04 -0.34
CA SER A 178 16.06 -7.78 -0.95
C SER A 178 15.97 -9.20 -0.38
N VAL A 179 15.24 -10.08 -1.06
CA VAL A 179 15.10 -11.50 -0.72
C VAL A 179 16.18 -12.36 -1.38
N TYR A 180 16.40 -13.58 -0.87
CA TYR A 180 17.44 -14.48 -1.37
C TYR A 180 17.28 -14.87 -2.84
N GLY A 181 16.04 -15.01 -3.33
CA GLY A 181 15.75 -15.37 -4.71
C GLY A 181 16.28 -14.35 -5.73
N HIS A 182 16.41 -13.07 -5.34
CA HIS A 182 16.98 -12.04 -6.20
C HIS A 182 18.51 -12.05 -6.21
N HIS A 183 19.14 -12.18 -5.04
CA HIS A 183 20.57 -11.85 -4.89
C HIS A 183 21.42 -12.90 -4.18
N GLY A 184 20.84 -14.03 -3.76
CA GLY A 184 21.53 -15.09 -3.02
C GLY A 184 22.79 -15.60 -3.71
N LYS A 185 22.76 -15.71 -5.04
CA LYS A 185 23.93 -16.10 -5.85
C LYS A 185 25.10 -15.11 -5.78
N TYR A 186 24.83 -13.83 -5.47
CA TYR A 186 25.83 -12.78 -5.32
C TYR A 186 26.37 -12.77 -3.90
N TRP A 187 25.48 -12.86 -2.92
CA TRP A 187 25.83 -12.95 -1.51
C TRP A 187 26.68 -14.17 -1.18
N SER A 188 26.49 -15.29 -1.89
CA SER A 188 27.32 -16.49 -1.73
C SER A 188 28.74 -16.35 -2.28
N GLN A 189 29.08 -15.24 -2.96
CA GLN A 189 30.42 -14.97 -3.47
C GLN A 189 31.23 -14.08 -2.52
N ASP A 190 30.58 -13.49 -1.51
CA ASP A 190 31.19 -12.51 -0.62
C ASP A 190 31.72 -13.16 0.66
N PRO A 191 33.05 -13.20 0.87
CA PRO A 191 33.63 -13.81 2.06
C PRO A 191 33.14 -13.17 3.37
N LYS A 192 32.84 -11.87 3.38
CA LYS A 192 32.30 -11.18 4.56
C LYS A 192 30.91 -11.71 4.89
N VAL A 193 30.07 -11.86 3.88
CA VAL A 193 28.71 -12.38 4.02
C VAL A 193 28.74 -13.86 4.45
N LEU A 194 29.61 -14.68 3.83
CA LEU A 194 29.76 -16.08 4.20
C LEU A 194 30.27 -16.25 5.63
N ALA A 195 31.26 -15.45 6.05
CA ALA A 195 31.77 -15.46 7.41
C ALA A 195 30.70 -15.02 8.42
N ALA A 196 29.94 -13.96 8.12
CA ALA A 196 28.88 -13.48 8.99
C ALA A 196 27.72 -14.47 9.12
N LYS A 197 27.26 -15.04 7.99
CA LYS A 197 26.22 -16.08 7.99
C LYS A 197 26.67 -17.28 8.83
N GLY A 198 27.88 -17.77 8.61
CA GLY A 198 28.39 -19.01 9.20
C GLY A 198 27.48 -20.20 8.87
N GLU A 199 27.23 -21.05 9.87
CA GLU A 199 26.40 -22.25 9.74
C GLU A 199 24.89 -22.00 9.72
N ARG A 200 24.43 -20.76 9.92
CA ARG A 200 23.00 -20.39 9.89
C ARG A 200 22.43 -20.63 8.49
N ASP A 201 21.15 -20.95 8.37
CA ASP A 201 20.49 -21.01 7.07
C ASP A 201 20.35 -19.60 6.46
N TRP A 202 20.19 -19.54 5.13
CA TRP A 202 20.06 -18.27 4.42
C TRP A 202 18.77 -17.51 4.76
N TYR A 203 17.68 -18.22 5.06
CA TYR A 203 16.39 -17.60 5.30
C TYR A 203 16.42 -16.80 6.61
N GLY A 204 16.87 -17.42 7.70
CA GLY A 204 17.05 -16.75 8.99
C GLY A 204 18.05 -15.60 8.92
N TYR A 205 19.21 -15.84 8.30
CA TYR A 205 20.26 -14.82 8.19
C TYR A 205 19.84 -13.58 7.41
N ILE A 206 19.22 -13.73 6.23
CA ILE A 206 18.78 -12.60 5.43
C ILE A 206 17.60 -11.87 6.08
N SER A 207 16.70 -12.61 6.74
CA SER A 207 15.57 -12.01 7.47
C SER A 207 16.03 -11.16 8.66
N GLU A 208 16.98 -11.65 9.45
CA GLU A 208 17.59 -10.89 10.53
C GLU A 208 18.34 -9.66 10.01
N SER A 209 19.11 -9.81 8.93
CA SER A 209 19.82 -8.68 8.31
C SER A 209 18.85 -7.63 7.75
N LYS A 210 17.73 -8.04 7.15
CA LYS A 210 16.69 -7.10 6.70
C LYS A 210 16.08 -6.36 7.89
N ALA A 211 15.70 -7.08 8.93
CA ALA A 211 15.14 -6.49 10.14
C ALA A 211 16.12 -5.50 10.80
N ARG A 212 17.42 -5.82 10.85
CA ARG A 212 18.46 -4.91 11.33
C ARG A 212 18.46 -3.58 10.57
N GLN A 213 18.41 -3.63 9.24
CA GLN A 213 18.41 -2.44 8.38
C GLN A 213 17.15 -1.59 8.58
N GLU A 214 15.98 -2.23 8.55
CA GLU A 214 14.69 -1.55 8.68
C GLU A 214 14.42 -1.01 10.09
N ARG A 215 15.09 -1.56 11.12
CA ARG A 215 14.90 -1.11 12.50
C ARG A 215 15.30 0.35 12.68
N PHE A 216 16.40 0.80 12.08
CA PHE A 216 16.81 2.21 12.15
C PHE A 216 15.72 3.16 11.60
N ILE A 217 15.17 2.80 10.45
CA ILE A 217 14.16 3.62 9.75
C ILE A 217 12.86 3.60 10.54
N SER A 218 12.37 2.41 10.91
CA SER A 218 11.13 2.28 11.67
C SER A 218 11.21 3.00 13.02
N GLU A 219 12.28 2.83 13.79
CA GLU A 219 12.47 3.55 15.06
C GLU A 219 12.51 5.07 14.87
N ALA A 220 13.19 5.58 13.83
CA ALA A 220 13.22 7.01 13.56
C ALA A 220 11.84 7.57 13.20
N MET A 221 11.02 6.81 12.44
CA MET A 221 9.65 7.21 12.12
C MET A 221 8.74 7.18 13.34
N ARG A 222 8.88 6.16 14.18
CA ARG A 222 8.14 6.08 15.45
C ARG A 222 8.51 7.22 16.40
N ALA A 223 9.78 7.60 16.44
CA ALA A 223 10.25 8.75 17.21
C ALA A 223 9.80 10.10 16.62
N ALA A 224 9.69 10.20 15.29
CA ALA A 224 9.21 11.40 14.60
C ALA A 224 7.72 11.64 14.84
N VAL A 225 6.93 10.57 14.99
CA VAL A 225 5.47 10.62 15.16
C VAL A 225 5.05 9.68 16.29
N PRO A 226 5.37 10.00 17.56
CA PRO A 226 5.13 9.11 18.69
C PRO A 226 3.64 8.90 19.00
N ASP A 227 2.78 9.81 18.54
CA ASP A 227 1.34 9.82 18.78
C ASP A 227 0.51 9.32 17.58
N ARG A 228 1.16 8.74 16.57
CA ARG A 228 0.47 8.05 15.46
C ARG A 228 -0.35 6.86 15.99
N GLN A 229 -1.32 6.43 15.19
CA GLN A 229 -1.99 5.15 15.41
C GLN A 229 -1.15 3.98 14.91
N LEU A 230 -0.60 4.09 13.69
CA LEU A 230 0.18 3.01 13.05
C LEU A 230 1.36 3.55 12.23
N TYR A 231 2.49 2.85 12.32
CA TYR A 231 3.58 2.83 11.34
C TYR A 231 3.58 1.47 10.64
N LEU A 232 3.55 1.49 9.30
CA LEU A 232 3.47 0.30 8.46
C LEU A 232 4.58 0.31 7.41
N TYR A 233 5.54 -0.60 7.55
CA TYR A 233 6.53 -0.92 6.52
C TYR A 233 5.93 -1.90 5.50
N TYR A 234 6.08 -1.61 4.20
CA TYR A 234 5.76 -2.53 3.10
C TYR A 234 6.94 -3.48 2.82
N TYR A 235 6.82 -4.76 3.11
CA TYR A 235 5.79 -5.42 3.92
C TYR A 235 6.47 -6.22 5.03
N THR A 236 5.74 -6.52 6.09
CA THR A 236 6.23 -7.35 7.20
C THR A 236 5.59 -8.74 7.19
N GLU A 237 5.23 -9.23 6.01
CA GLU A 237 4.37 -10.39 5.90
C GLU A 237 4.98 -11.68 6.45
N ALA A 238 4.11 -12.50 7.04
CA ALA A 238 4.32 -13.92 7.18
C ALA A 238 4.14 -14.53 5.79
N CYS A 239 5.23 -15.02 5.17
CA CYS A 239 5.26 -15.43 3.77
C CYS A 239 3.96 -16.12 3.31
N PRO A 240 3.19 -15.54 2.35
CA PRO A 240 1.92 -16.09 1.88
C PRO A 240 2.10 -17.46 1.20
N HIS A 241 3.34 -17.80 0.83
CA HIS A 241 3.72 -19.06 0.20
C HIS A 241 4.37 -20.08 1.15
N ARG A 242 4.39 -19.81 2.46
CA ARG A 242 5.01 -20.70 3.46
C ARG A 242 4.56 -22.14 3.27
N ASP A 243 5.52 -23.05 3.23
CA ASP A 243 5.39 -24.51 3.10
C ASP A 243 4.66 -25.02 1.85
N ARG A 244 4.45 -24.16 0.85
CA ARG A 244 3.76 -24.55 -0.38
C ARG A 244 4.64 -25.35 -1.35
N TYR A 245 5.94 -25.05 -1.41
CA TYR A 245 6.92 -25.70 -2.29
C TYR A 245 8.34 -25.53 -1.73
N GLY A 246 9.28 -26.43 -2.03
CA GLY A 246 10.59 -26.49 -1.36
C GLY A 246 11.50 -25.25 -1.44
N GLY A 247 11.16 -24.24 -2.27
CA GLY A 247 11.92 -23.00 -2.43
C GLY A 247 11.17 -21.74 -2.00
N TRP A 248 10.04 -21.85 -1.29
CA TRP A 248 9.20 -20.70 -0.94
C TRP A 248 9.96 -19.62 -0.16
N TRP A 249 10.87 -20.03 0.72
CA TRP A 249 11.61 -19.18 1.64
C TRP A 249 12.55 -18.20 0.93
N THR A 250 12.90 -18.44 -0.35
CA THR A 250 13.79 -17.53 -1.08
C THR A 250 13.10 -16.23 -1.47
N TRP A 251 11.76 -16.16 -1.41
CA TRP A 251 10.96 -15.05 -1.91
C TRP A 251 10.30 -14.22 -0.82
N ALA A 252 10.66 -14.42 0.44
CA ALA A 252 10.11 -13.69 1.56
C ALA A 252 11.14 -13.54 2.69
N TRP A 253 10.77 -12.79 3.72
CA TRP A 253 11.47 -12.78 5.00
C TRP A 253 10.68 -13.59 6.02
N ASP A 254 11.36 -14.04 7.06
CA ASP A 254 10.73 -14.69 8.21
C ASP A 254 10.10 -13.63 9.10
N TYR A 255 8.79 -13.80 9.31
CA TYR A 255 8.00 -12.92 10.16
C TYR A 255 8.57 -12.80 11.57
N LYS A 256 9.19 -13.86 12.09
CA LYS A 256 9.88 -13.83 13.39
C LYS A 256 10.78 -12.61 13.54
N TRP A 257 11.53 -12.27 12.48
CA TRP A 257 12.48 -11.15 12.48
C TRP A 257 11.83 -9.84 12.05
N MET A 258 10.85 -9.89 11.14
CA MET A 258 10.19 -8.70 10.60
C MET A 258 9.10 -8.13 11.52
N ARG A 259 8.62 -8.90 12.49
CA ARG A 259 7.59 -8.52 13.46
C ARG A 259 7.77 -7.13 14.09
N PRO A 260 8.94 -6.74 14.64
CA PRO A 260 9.10 -5.43 15.29
C PRO A 260 9.19 -4.24 14.31
N ILE A 261 9.22 -4.48 13.00
CA ILE A 261 9.43 -3.41 12.03
C ILE A 261 8.18 -2.55 11.87
N SER A 262 7.00 -3.16 11.79
CA SER A 262 5.71 -2.43 11.78
C SER A 262 5.03 -2.50 13.15
N ASP A 263 4.11 -1.57 13.42
CA ASP A 263 3.33 -1.59 14.67
C ASP A 263 2.35 -2.80 14.72
N ILE A 264 2.00 -3.35 13.56
CA ILE A 264 1.12 -4.51 13.40
C ILE A 264 1.51 -5.29 12.13
N PRO A 265 1.29 -6.62 12.07
CA PRO A 265 1.50 -7.36 10.82
C PRO A 265 0.72 -6.78 9.65
N ASN A 266 1.37 -6.84 8.48
CA ASN A 266 0.79 -6.46 7.21
C ASN A 266 1.29 -7.36 6.09
N THR A 267 0.36 -7.85 5.27
CA THR A 267 0.63 -8.75 4.16
C THR A 267 0.29 -8.09 2.83
N SER A 268 1.00 -8.46 1.76
CA SER A 268 0.76 -7.96 0.40
C SER A 268 0.22 -9.06 -0.52
N ILE A 269 -1.09 -9.05 -0.78
CA ILE A 269 -1.73 -10.04 -1.67
C ILE A 269 -2.61 -9.30 -2.67
N TYR A 270 -2.25 -9.39 -3.95
CA TYR A 270 -2.92 -8.68 -5.04
C TYR A 270 -3.47 -9.64 -6.09
N PHE A 271 -4.61 -9.31 -6.68
CA PHE A 271 -5.27 -10.18 -7.64
C PHE A 271 -4.36 -10.60 -8.81
N ALA A 272 -4.25 -11.91 -9.03
CA ALA A 272 -3.44 -12.53 -10.08
C ALA A 272 -1.96 -12.09 -10.06
N HIS A 273 -1.42 -11.75 -8.89
CA HIS A 273 0.00 -11.44 -8.68
C HIS A 273 0.63 -12.57 -7.87
N PHE A 274 1.36 -13.45 -8.55
CA PHE A 274 1.91 -14.70 -7.98
C PHE A 274 0.86 -15.62 -7.33
N ASN A 275 -0.41 -15.51 -7.74
CA ASN A 275 -1.53 -16.30 -7.27
C ASN A 275 -2.51 -16.63 -8.41
N SER A 276 -3.44 -17.57 -8.16
CA SER A 276 -4.46 -17.98 -9.13
C SER A 276 -5.72 -17.10 -9.12
N GLY A 277 -5.67 -15.93 -8.48
CA GLY A 277 -6.81 -15.03 -8.32
C GLY A 277 -7.76 -15.49 -7.22
N TRP A 278 -9.06 -15.52 -7.51
CA TRP A 278 -10.10 -15.81 -6.52
C TRP A 278 -10.25 -17.30 -6.17
N THR A 279 -9.83 -18.21 -7.06
CA THR A 279 -9.99 -19.66 -6.91
C THR A 279 -8.79 -20.39 -7.49
N GLY A 280 -8.53 -21.63 -7.03
CA GLY A 280 -7.47 -22.50 -7.54
C GLY A 280 -6.48 -22.92 -6.45
N ASN A 281 -5.38 -23.55 -6.85
CA ASN A 281 -4.44 -24.19 -5.90
C ASN A 281 -3.60 -23.20 -5.05
N ASN A 282 -3.77 -21.90 -5.27
CA ASN A 282 -3.08 -20.82 -4.58
C ASN A 282 -3.83 -19.52 -4.84
N ASP A 283 -5.11 -19.53 -4.52
CA ASP A 283 -5.93 -18.34 -4.56
C ASP A 283 -5.52 -17.35 -3.46
N MET A 284 -6.02 -16.13 -3.56
CA MET A 284 -5.70 -15.05 -2.61
C MET A 284 -6.11 -15.36 -1.17
N LEU A 285 -7.23 -16.07 -0.95
CA LEU A 285 -7.68 -16.38 0.41
C LEU A 285 -6.77 -17.43 1.05
N THR A 286 -6.36 -18.44 0.27
CA THR A 286 -5.35 -19.43 0.71
C THR A 286 -4.07 -18.73 1.15
N GLN A 287 -3.58 -17.74 0.38
CA GLN A 287 -2.40 -16.96 0.77
C GLN A 287 -2.62 -16.14 2.05
N ALA A 288 -3.75 -15.44 2.14
CA ALA A 288 -4.07 -14.60 3.29
C ALA A 288 -4.13 -15.44 4.58
N LEU A 289 -4.81 -16.59 4.55
CA LEU A 289 -4.92 -17.48 5.71
C LEU A 289 -3.58 -18.14 6.07
N ASN A 290 -2.71 -18.38 5.08
CA ASN A 290 -1.38 -18.89 5.34
C ASN A 290 -0.53 -17.87 6.11
N SER A 291 -0.59 -16.58 5.73
CA SER A 291 0.05 -15.49 6.47
C SER A 291 -0.53 -15.34 7.89
N VAL A 292 -1.86 -15.27 8.00
CA VAL A 292 -2.57 -15.13 9.29
C VAL A 292 -2.18 -16.25 10.25
N THR A 293 -2.05 -17.50 9.77
CA THR A 293 -1.68 -18.63 10.62
C THR A 293 -0.31 -18.41 11.31
N GLN A 294 0.67 -17.84 10.62
CA GLN A 294 1.97 -17.54 11.23
C GLN A 294 1.91 -16.28 12.10
N HIS A 295 1.14 -15.26 11.76
CA HIS A 295 0.90 -14.13 12.68
C HIS A 295 0.35 -14.62 14.02
N LEU A 296 -0.63 -15.52 13.99
CA LEU A 296 -1.22 -16.14 15.19
C LEU A 296 -0.22 -16.98 15.99
N GLN A 297 0.76 -17.65 15.34
CA GLN A 297 1.83 -18.37 16.04
C GLN A 297 2.70 -17.45 16.91
N PHE A 298 2.78 -16.15 16.58
CA PHE A 298 3.49 -15.14 17.37
C PHE A 298 2.57 -14.31 18.28
N GLY A 299 1.28 -14.67 18.35
CA GLY A 299 0.29 -13.98 19.18
C GLY A 299 -0.28 -12.70 18.55
N ASP A 300 -0.01 -12.45 17.27
CA ASP A 300 -0.48 -11.25 16.57
C ASP A 300 -1.79 -11.56 15.84
N ALA A 301 -2.92 -11.25 16.49
CA ALA A 301 -4.26 -11.60 16.00
C ALA A 301 -4.84 -10.60 15.00
N LEU A 302 -4.29 -9.39 14.92
CA LEU A 302 -4.82 -8.29 14.11
C LEU A 302 -3.82 -7.93 13.02
N SER A 303 -4.32 -7.50 11.85
CA SER A 303 -3.47 -7.09 10.72
C SER A 303 -4.01 -5.87 9.97
N TYR A 304 -3.12 -5.16 9.27
CA TYR A 304 -3.47 -4.03 8.40
C TYR A 304 -2.82 -4.23 7.03
N ASN A 305 -3.56 -4.72 6.03
CA ASN A 305 -2.95 -5.35 4.85
C ASN A 305 -2.92 -4.46 3.60
N TRP A 306 -2.03 -4.78 2.65
CA TRP A 306 -1.94 -4.13 1.34
C TRP A 306 -2.81 -4.88 0.36
N LEU A 307 -3.79 -4.19 -0.22
CA LEU A 307 -4.91 -4.82 -0.93
C LEU A 307 -5.03 -4.23 -2.33
N ASN A 308 -5.26 -5.11 -3.30
CA ASN A 308 -5.54 -4.70 -4.67
C ASN A 308 -6.33 -5.80 -5.40
N ALA A 309 -7.44 -5.42 -6.03
CA ALA A 309 -8.35 -6.31 -6.76
C ALA A 309 -7.97 -6.47 -8.24
N GLY A 310 -6.85 -5.91 -8.67
CA GLY A 310 -6.38 -5.83 -10.05
C GLY A 310 -5.90 -4.44 -10.41
N TRP A 311 -5.01 -4.39 -11.41
CA TRP A 311 -4.53 -3.17 -12.04
C TRP A 311 -4.04 -3.48 -13.45
N THR A 312 -3.94 -2.44 -14.28
CA THR A 312 -3.47 -2.55 -15.66
C THR A 312 -2.10 -3.22 -15.72
N ARG A 313 -2.03 -4.35 -16.45
CA ARG A 313 -0.80 -5.10 -16.71
C ARG A 313 -0.77 -5.53 -18.16
N GLU A 314 0.26 -5.12 -18.88
CA GLU A 314 0.40 -5.31 -20.34
C GLU A 314 0.13 -6.75 -20.77
N LYS A 315 0.72 -7.73 -20.06
CA LYS A 315 0.60 -9.16 -20.40
C LYS A 315 -0.76 -9.78 -20.11
N LEU A 316 -1.59 -9.15 -19.27
CA LEU A 316 -2.85 -9.73 -18.79
C LEU A 316 -4.08 -9.03 -19.38
N GLY A 317 -3.95 -7.81 -19.89
CA GLY A 317 -5.09 -7.06 -20.43
C GLY A 317 -6.25 -7.00 -19.44
N ASP A 318 -7.45 -7.33 -19.89
CA ASP A 318 -8.67 -7.32 -19.06
C ASP A 318 -8.65 -8.37 -17.94
N ALA A 319 -7.93 -9.49 -18.14
CA ALA A 319 -7.75 -10.51 -17.10
C ALA A 319 -6.91 -10.01 -15.91
N ALA A 320 -6.32 -8.83 -16.02
CA ALA A 320 -5.62 -8.18 -14.92
C ALA A 320 -6.56 -7.64 -13.83
N PHE A 321 -7.86 -7.51 -14.13
CA PHE A 321 -8.89 -6.97 -13.25
C PHE A 321 -9.78 -8.08 -12.68
N GLY A 322 -9.79 -8.20 -11.36
CA GLY A 322 -10.64 -9.16 -10.66
C GLY A 322 -12.06 -8.63 -10.46
N ASP A 323 -13.04 -9.53 -10.48
CA ASP A 323 -14.42 -9.23 -10.13
C ASP A 323 -14.55 -8.61 -8.72
N LEU A 324 -15.20 -7.43 -8.63
CA LEU A 324 -15.31 -6.67 -7.38
C LEU A 324 -16.28 -7.30 -6.37
N THR A 325 -17.22 -8.14 -6.83
CA THR A 325 -18.11 -8.89 -5.94
C THR A 325 -17.31 -9.97 -5.19
N ARG A 326 -16.47 -10.71 -5.90
CA ARG A 326 -15.52 -11.68 -5.31
C ARG A 326 -14.50 -10.99 -4.42
N TYR A 327 -13.99 -9.83 -4.82
CA TYR A 327 -13.11 -9.03 -3.97
C TYR A 327 -13.78 -8.65 -2.65
N THR A 328 -15.05 -8.22 -2.69
CA THR A 328 -15.84 -7.92 -1.48
C THR A 328 -15.98 -9.15 -0.58
N GLY A 329 -16.22 -10.34 -1.15
CA GLY A 329 -16.25 -11.60 -0.41
C GLY A 329 -14.90 -11.95 0.23
N TYR A 330 -13.81 -11.80 -0.52
CA TYR A 330 -12.43 -11.98 -0.04
C TYR A 330 -12.13 -11.04 1.14
N LEU A 331 -12.45 -9.75 1.01
CA LEU A 331 -12.25 -8.77 2.07
C LEU A 331 -12.99 -9.16 3.35
N LYS A 332 -14.26 -9.59 3.25
CA LYS A 332 -15.03 -10.05 4.43
C LYS A 332 -14.37 -11.24 5.11
N CYS A 333 -13.84 -12.19 4.34
CA CYS A 333 -13.09 -13.32 4.89
C CYS A 333 -11.82 -12.84 5.59
N PHE A 334 -11.09 -11.88 5.00
CA PHE A 334 -9.85 -11.37 5.59
C PHE A 334 -10.10 -10.56 6.87
N TYR A 335 -11.15 -9.73 6.91
CA TYR A 335 -11.60 -9.06 8.14
C TYR A 335 -12.02 -10.07 9.22
N THR A 336 -12.74 -11.14 8.83
CA THR A 336 -13.08 -12.24 9.76
C THR A 336 -11.84 -12.93 10.33
N ALA A 337 -10.77 -13.01 9.55
CA ALA A 337 -9.48 -13.57 9.95
C ALA A 337 -8.60 -12.59 10.78
N GLY A 338 -9.09 -11.38 11.10
CA GLY A 338 -8.39 -10.42 11.96
C GLY A 338 -7.86 -9.16 11.27
N MET A 339 -8.15 -8.94 9.98
CA MET A 339 -7.81 -7.65 9.35
C MET A 339 -8.67 -6.52 9.97
N ILE A 340 -8.04 -5.41 10.34
CA ILE A 340 -8.72 -4.23 10.95
C ILE A 340 -8.69 -2.98 10.07
N GLY A 341 -7.98 -3.03 8.96
CA GLY A 341 -7.83 -1.95 8.00
C GLY A 341 -6.95 -2.38 6.85
N GLY A 342 -6.71 -1.48 5.90
CA GLY A 342 -5.84 -1.79 4.79
C GLY A 342 -5.42 -0.59 3.96
N VAL A 343 -4.33 -0.80 3.23
CA VAL A 343 -3.84 0.11 2.21
C VAL A 343 -4.46 -0.29 0.88
N ALA A 344 -5.32 0.56 0.32
CA ALA A 344 -5.80 0.38 -1.04
C ALA A 344 -4.68 0.76 -2.03
N GLY A 345 -4.19 -0.22 -2.78
CA GLY A 345 -3.18 -0.01 -3.81
C GLY A 345 -3.78 0.09 -5.21
N TYR A 346 -3.21 0.94 -6.06
CA TYR A 346 -3.39 0.84 -7.52
C TYR A 346 -2.07 1.19 -8.22
N PHE A 347 -1.42 0.19 -8.81
CA PHE A 347 -0.02 0.28 -9.27
C PHE A 347 0.15 0.66 -10.74
N ALA A 348 -0.89 1.23 -11.36
CA ALA A 348 -0.84 1.83 -12.68
C ALA A 348 -1.43 3.24 -12.65
N PHE A 349 -0.86 4.18 -13.42
CA PHE A 349 -1.52 5.47 -13.60
C PHE A 349 -2.73 5.28 -14.53
N PRO A 350 -3.97 5.63 -14.11
CA PRO A 350 -5.14 5.43 -14.94
C PRO A 350 -5.08 6.36 -16.16
N LYS A 351 -5.57 5.86 -17.30
CA LYS A 351 -5.77 6.68 -18.49
C LYS A 351 -6.72 7.83 -18.15
N GLY A 352 -6.35 9.06 -18.47
CA GLY A 352 -7.11 10.26 -18.08
C GLY A 352 -6.80 10.80 -16.67
N GLY A 353 -5.97 10.10 -15.89
CA GLY A 353 -5.63 10.47 -14.52
C GLY A 353 -6.79 10.30 -13.54
N PHE A 354 -6.54 10.60 -12.27
CA PHE A 354 -7.52 10.39 -11.19
C PHE A 354 -8.59 11.49 -11.08
N GLY A 355 -8.37 12.64 -11.72
CA GLY A 355 -9.32 13.77 -11.72
C GLY A 355 -9.99 14.02 -13.06
N GLY A 356 -9.69 13.21 -14.08
CA GLY A 356 -10.29 13.33 -15.40
C GLY A 356 -11.61 12.58 -15.51
N ASP A 357 -12.15 12.61 -16.73
CA ASP A 357 -13.24 11.77 -17.18
C ASP A 357 -12.91 10.27 -16.94
N GLN A 358 -13.80 9.55 -16.26
CA GLN A 358 -13.70 8.12 -15.99
C GLN A 358 -14.71 7.25 -16.77
N GLY A 359 -15.52 7.84 -17.65
CA GLY A 359 -16.56 7.14 -18.40
C GLY A 359 -17.90 7.05 -17.66
N GLU A 360 -18.77 6.17 -18.16
CA GLU A 360 -20.13 5.98 -17.62
C GLU A 360 -20.18 5.08 -16.38
N GLN A 361 -19.14 4.27 -16.15
CA GLN A 361 -19.03 3.34 -15.03
C GLN A 361 -17.85 3.71 -14.15
N ALA A 362 -18.00 3.46 -12.84
CA ALA A 362 -16.90 3.69 -11.91
C ALA A 362 -15.69 2.84 -12.35
N PRO A 363 -14.50 3.46 -12.48
CA PRO A 363 -13.32 2.74 -12.93
C PRO A 363 -12.92 1.71 -11.86
N HIS A 364 -12.31 0.60 -12.29
CA HIS A 364 -12.01 -0.53 -11.39
C HIS A 364 -11.19 -0.13 -10.15
N TRP A 365 -10.23 0.80 -10.32
CA TRP A 365 -9.43 1.35 -9.24
C TRP A 365 -10.27 2.05 -8.16
N LEU A 366 -11.37 2.71 -8.55
CA LEU A 366 -12.30 3.37 -7.63
C LEU A 366 -13.25 2.36 -7.00
N GLY A 367 -13.78 1.44 -7.81
CA GLY A 367 -14.70 0.41 -7.33
C GLY A 367 -14.10 -0.49 -6.24
N GLN A 368 -12.81 -0.84 -6.34
CA GLN A 368 -12.13 -1.60 -5.27
C GLN A 368 -11.95 -0.78 -3.97
N MET A 369 -11.79 0.54 -4.04
CA MET A 369 -11.75 1.38 -2.84
C MET A 369 -13.12 1.49 -2.18
N MET A 370 -14.16 1.69 -2.99
CA MET A 370 -15.54 1.70 -2.50
C MET A 370 -15.90 0.37 -1.82
N ALA A 371 -15.52 -0.76 -2.42
CA ALA A 371 -15.70 -2.09 -1.82
C ALA A 371 -14.97 -2.22 -0.47
N LEU A 372 -13.71 -1.74 -0.37
CA LEU A 372 -12.97 -1.76 0.88
C LEU A 372 -13.62 -0.89 1.96
N GLY A 373 -14.05 0.33 1.63
CA GLY A 373 -14.79 1.20 2.55
C GLY A 373 -16.08 0.56 3.07
N HIS A 374 -16.83 -0.12 2.21
CA HIS A 374 -18.04 -0.87 2.60
C HIS A 374 -17.76 -2.01 3.57
N VAL A 375 -16.76 -2.85 3.28
CA VAL A 375 -16.43 -3.96 4.17
C VAL A 375 -15.84 -3.44 5.48
N HIS A 376 -14.99 -2.41 5.44
CA HIS A 376 -14.45 -1.79 6.64
C HIS A 376 -15.55 -1.28 7.57
N ALA A 377 -16.54 -0.57 7.03
CA ALA A 377 -17.69 -0.11 7.80
C ALA A 377 -18.54 -1.26 8.36
N LEU A 378 -18.72 -2.35 7.61
CA LEU A 378 -19.44 -3.52 8.11
C LEU A 378 -18.78 -4.08 9.37
N PHE A 379 -17.45 -4.16 9.40
CA PHE A 379 -16.69 -4.67 10.54
C PHE A 379 -16.52 -3.65 11.68
N SER A 380 -16.88 -2.39 11.48
CA SER A 380 -16.92 -1.41 12.56
C SER A 380 -18.01 -1.70 13.61
N HIS A 381 -18.94 -2.61 13.31
CA HIS A 381 -20.04 -3.00 14.20
C HIS A 381 -19.68 -4.13 15.16
N LEU A 382 -18.51 -4.75 15.03
CA LEU A 382 -18.06 -5.84 15.89
C LEU A 382 -17.60 -5.37 17.27
#